data_AF-A0A2K8X975-F1
#
_entry.id   AF-A0A2K8X975-F1
#
_cell.length_a   1.000
_cell.length_b   1.000
_cell.length_c   1.000
_cell.angle_alpha   90.00
_cell.angle_beta   90.00
_cell.angle_gamma   90.00
#
_symmetry.space_group_name_H-M   'P 1'
#
loop_
_entity.id
_entity.type
_entity.pdbx_description
1 polymer ?
#
loop_
_entity_poly.entity_id
_entity_poly.type
_entity_poly.pdbx_seq_one_letter_code
_entity_poly.pdbx_strand_id
1 'polypeptide(L)'
;MKYIYLILLTTLCSIGMNAQNPDHADRQDRNKEMRDRINALSIAHITKELDLTTKEAEKFWPLYNQVKEERNRLERGKKSLINKLESEFETMSESQAISYVDQMVALDQKIVATHLDYNHEEIIKVIGAKRFLKLKKAELDFRRKMIKEYRDRKRRN
;
A
#
# COMPACT_ATOMS: atom_id res chain seq x y z
N MET A 1 -60.32 49.25 0.68
CA MET A 1 -60.48 49.35 -0.79
C MET A 1 -59.16 49.89 -1.35
N LYS A 2 -58.24 49.19 -2.03
CA LYS A 2 -57.99 47.84 -2.57
C LYS A 2 -56.44 47.80 -2.52
N TYR A 3 -55.71 46.96 -1.80
CA TYR A 3 -55.66 45.51 -1.78
C TYR A 3 -55.09 45.08 -0.42
N ILE A 4 -55.94 44.42 0.37
CA ILE A 4 -55.56 43.57 1.49
C ILE A 4 -55.86 42.14 0.99
N TYR A 5 -54.85 41.51 0.41
CA TYR A 5 -54.67 40.09 0.07
C TYR A 5 -53.21 40.06 -0.44
N LEU A 6 -52.27 39.22 -0.04
CA LEU A 6 -52.35 37.99 0.73
C LEU A 6 -50.89 37.70 1.14
N ILE A 7 -50.70 37.39 2.42
CA ILE A 7 -49.44 36.96 3.03
C ILE A 7 -48.98 35.62 2.39
N LEU A 8 -47.68 35.31 2.48
CA LEU A 8 -47.11 33.95 2.55
C LEU A 8 -46.68 33.28 1.22
N LEU A 9 -45.41 33.46 0.84
CA LEU A 9 -44.52 32.32 0.58
C LEU A 9 -43.05 32.71 0.72
N THR A 10 -42.56 32.62 1.94
CA THR A 10 -41.15 32.41 2.25
C THR A 10 -40.75 30.99 1.85
N THR A 11 -39.97 30.84 0.79
CA THR A 11 -39.05 29.71 0.63
C THR A 11 -37.78 30.26 -0.01
N LEU A 12 -36.82 30.67 0.83
CA LEU A 12 -35.57 29.92 0.97
C LEU A 12 -35.05 29.44 -0.40
N CYS A 13 -34.36 30.34 -1.11
CA CYS A 13 -33.18 29.89 -1.85
C CYS A 13 -32.10 29.65 -0.80
N SER A 14 -32.30 28.59 0.00
CA SER A 14 -31.23 27.97 0.77
C SER A 14 -30.15 27.66 -0.23
N ILE A 15 -29.05 28.40 -0.13
CA ILE A 15 -27.69 27.87 -0.04
C ILE A 15 -27.69 26.34 -0.09
N GLY A 16 -27.85 25.77 -1.27
CA GLY A 16 -27.43 24.41 -1.57
C GLY A 16 -25.94 24.54 -1.81
N MET A 17 -25.12 24.39 -0.78
CA MET A 17 -24.52 23.09 -0.50
C MET A 17 -24.03 22.42 -1.78
N ASN A 18 -23.08 23.06 -2.47
CA ASN A 18 -22.00 22.32 -3.11
C ASN A 18 -20.70 22.60 -2.37
N ALA A 19 -20.70 22.23 -1.09
CA ALA A 19 -19.48 21.73 -0.46
C ALA A 19 -19.28 20.27 -0.92
N GLN A 20 -19.13 20.06 -2.22
CA GLN A 20 -18.56 18.81 -2.74
C GLN A 20 -17.04 18.97 -2.58
N ASN A 21 -16.52 18.39 -1.50
CA ASN A 21 -15.10 18.38 -1.17
C ASN A 21 -14.31 17.72 -2.32
N PRO A 22 -13.63 18.48 -3.22
CA PRO A 22 -12.91 17.93 -4.37
C PRO A 22 -11.69 17.09 -3.94
N ASP A 23 -11.32 17.23 -2.67
CA ASP A 23 -10.13 16.69 -2.06
C ASP A 23 -10.03 15.16 -2.07
N HIS A 24 -11.14 14.41 -2.09
CA HIS A 24 -11.03 12.94 -1.98
C HIS A 24 -10.51 12.28 -3.26
N ALA A 25 -11.04 12.68 -4.43
CA ALA A 25 -10.55 12.20 -5.72
C ALA A 25 -9.10 12.67 -5.97
N ASP A 26 -8.83 13.95 -5.72
CA ASP A 26 -7.50 14.56 -5.85
C ASP A 26 -6.46 13.93 -4.90
N ARG A 27 -6.82 13.63 -3.64
CA ARG A 27 -5.92 12.90 -2.71
C ARG A 27 -5.69 11.45 -3.13
N GLN A 28 -6.71 10.75 -3.65
CA GLN A 28 -6.56 9.38 -4.12
C GLN A 28 -5.65 9.31 -5.34
N ASP A 29 -5.80 10.22 -6.29
CA ASP A 29 -4.97 10.30 -7.49
C ASP A 29 -3.52 10.66 -7.16
N ARG A 30 -3.28 11.65 -6.28
CA ARG A 30 -1.92 11.95 -5.81
C ARG A 30 -1.27 10.78 -5.09
N ASN A 31 -2.02 10.04 -4.28
CA ASN A 31 -1.50 8.85 -3.60
C ASN A 31 -1.15 7.73 -4.58
N LYS A 32 -1.95 7.55 -5.63
CA LYS A 32 -1.68 6.60 -6.71
C LYS A 32 -0.43 7.01 -7.49
N GLU A 33 -0.34 8.27 -7.90
CA GLU A 33 0.83 8.80 -8.62
C GLU A 33 2.12 8.62 -7.82
N MET A 34 2.09 8.92 -6.51
CA MET A 34 3.23 8.70 -5.63
C MET A 34 3.65 7.22 -5.57
N ARG A 35 2.68 6.29 -5.47
CA ARG A 35 2.96 4.84 -5.49
C ARG A 35 3.57 4.40 -6.81
N ASP A 36 3.03 4.88 -7.93
CA ASP A 36 3.51 4.55 -9.27
C ASP A 36 4.95 5.07 -9.47
N ARG A 37 5.24 6.28 -8.98
CA ARG A 37 6.60 6.85 -8.98
C ARG A 37 7.57 6.02 -8.15
N ILE A 38 7.18 5.60 -6.95
CA ILE A 38 8.02 4.73 -6.09
C ILE A 38 8.26 3.38 -6.77
N ASN A 39 7.24 2.81 -7.41
CA ASN A 39 7.37 1.56 -8.15
C ASN A 39 8.34 1.70 -9.33
N ALA A 40 8.22 2.76 -10.14
CA ALA A 40 9.13 3.02 -11.24
C ALA A 40 10.59 3.17 -10.76
N LEU A 41 10.81 3.90 -9.66
CA LEU A 41 12.13 4.03 -9.04
C LEU A 41 12.68 2.69 -8.55
N SER A 42 11.83 1.84 -7.96
CA SER A 42 12.22 0.50 -7.53
C SER A 42 12.62 -0.38 -8.71
N ILE A 43 11.85 -0.35 -9.80
CA ILE A 43 12.13 -1.12 -11.01
C ILE A 43 13.47 -0.68 -11.60
N ALA A 44 13.66 0.62 -11.80
CA ALA A 44 14.91 1.17 -12.33
C ALA A 44 16.11 0.83 -11.44
N HIS A 45 15.96 0.87 -10.12
CA HIS A 45 17.03 0.52 -9.19
C HIS A 45 17.41 -0.96 -9.30
N ILE A 46 16.43 -1.87 -9.30
CA ILE A 46 16.67 -3.31 -9.39
C ILE A 46 17.28 -3.67 -10.74
N THR A 47 16.75 -3.15 -11.86
CA THR A 47 17.33 -3.39 -13.20
C THR A 47 18.79 -2.97 -13.26
N LYS A 48 19.11 -1.78 -12.73
CA LYS A 48 20.49 -1.26 -12.69
C LYS A 48 21.41 -2.15 -11.85
N GLU A 49 20.94 -2.60 -10.69
CA GLU A 49 21.76 -3.44 -9.81
C GLU A 49 21.96 -4.84 -10.37
N LEU A 50 20.96 -5.43 -11.02
CA LEU A 50 21.05 -6.82 -11.46
C LEU A 50 21.69 -7.02 -12.83
N ASP A 51 21.81 -5.97 -13.64
CA ASP A 51 22.35 -6.04 -15.01
C ASP A 51 21.69 -7.17 -15.81
N LEU A 52 20.35 -7.17 -15.82
CA LEU A 52 19.56 -8.20 -16.48
C LEU A 52 19.64 -8.03 -18.00
N THR A 53 19.89 -9.12 -18.70
CA THR A 53 19.66 -9.15 -20.16
C THR A 53 18.15 -9.09 -20.45
N THR A 54 17.76 -8.71 -21.67
CA THR A 54 16.34 -8.67 -22.07
C THR A 54 15.63 -10.01 -21.81
N LYS A 55 16.27 -11.14 -22.15
CA LYS A 55 15.72 -12.48 -21.95
C LYS A 55 15.56 -12.84 -20.47
N GLU A 56 16.46 -12.38 -19.61
CA GLU A 56 16.37 -12.58 -18.17
C GLU A 56 15.28 -11.71 -17.57
N ALA A 57 15.19 -10.44 -17.99
CA ALA A 57 14.18 -9.49 -17.51
C ALA A 57 12.75 -10.00 -17.80
N GLU A 58 12.50 -10.52 -18.99
CA GLU A 58 11.21 -11.11 -19.38
C GLU A 58 10.76 -12.24 -18.44
N LYS A 59 11.70 -13.05 -17.94
CA LYS A 59 11.43 -14.16 -17.01
C LYS A 59 11.44 -13.72 -15.54
N PHE A 60 12.29 -12.75 -15.20
CA PHE A 60 12.51 -12.28 -13.84
C PHE A 60 11.32 -11.49 -13.30
N TRP A 61 10.82 -10.51 -14.07
CA TRP A 61 9.79 -9.58 -13.59
C TRP A 61 8.49 -10.26 -13.16
N PRO A 62 7.95 -11.24 -13.88
CA PRO A 62 6.76 -11.97 -13.44
C PRO A 62 6.97 -12.66 -12.08
N LEU A 63 8.09 -13.37 -11.90
CA LEU A 63 8.41 -14.07 -10.65
C LEU A 63 8.56 -13.10 -9.49
N TYR A 64 9.30 -12.00 -9.71
CA TYR A 64 9.52 -10.97 -8.71
C TYR A 64 8.21 -10.27 -8.31
N ASN A 65 7.37 -9.93 -9.29
CA ASN A 65 6.10 -9.25 -9.05
C ASN A 65 5.12 -10.14 -8.28
N GLN A 66 5.09 -11.44 -8.55
CA GLN A 66 4.26 -12.39 -7.80
C GLN A 66 4.65 -12.42 -6.31
N VAL A 67 5.95 -12.48 -6.00
CA VAL A 67 6.45 -12.41 -4.61
C VAL A 67 6.03 -11.10 -3.94
N LYS A 68 6.21 -9.98 -4.66
CA LYS A 68 5.88 -8.64 -4.17
C LYS A 68 4.37 -8.49 -3.93
N GLU A 69 3.55 -8.99 -4.83
CA GLU A 69 2.09 -8.93 -4.72
C GLU A 69 1.58 -9.74 -3.55
N GLU A 70 2.09 -10.96 -3.37
CA GLU A 70 1.72 -11.82 -2.25
C GLU A 70 2.08 -11.18 -0.91
N ARG A 71 3.30 -10.64 -0.78
CA ARG A 71 3.67 -9.86 0.41
C ARG A 71 2.73 -8.69 0.63
N ASN A 72 2.46 -7.90 -0.40
CA ASN A 72 1.56 -6.74 -0.28
C ASN A 72 0.14 -7.15 0.12
N ARG A 73 -0.34 -8.32 -0.33
CA ARG A 73 -1.64 -8.87 0.03
C ARG A 73 -1.69 -9.23 1.52
N LEU A 74 -0.65 -9.91 2.02
CA LEU A 74 -0.54 -10.27 3.43
C LEU A 74 -0.46 -9.03 4.34
N GLU A 75 0.35 -8.04 3.96
CA GLU A 75 0.48 -6.76 4.69
C GLU A 75 -0.83 -5.97 4.69
N ARG A 76 -1.57 -5.95 3.57
CA ARG A 76 -2.92 -5.37 3.53
C ARG A 76 -3.89 -6.11 4.45
N GLY A 77 -3.81 -7.44 4.50
CA GLY A 77 -4.59 -8.28 5.41
C GLY A 77 -4.31 -7.93 6.86
N LYS A 78 -3.02 -7.86 7.25
CA LYS A 78 -2.59 -7.47 8.59
C LYS A 78 -3.09 -6.07 8.97
N LYS A 79 -2.93 -5.09 8.07
CA LYS A 79 -3.44 -3.73 8.29
C LYS A 79 -4.96 -3.72 8.47
N SER A 80 -5.70 -4.47 7.66
CA SER A 80 -7.15 -4.57 7.80
C SER A 80 -7.56 -5.21 9.12
N LEU A 81 -6.81 -6.20 9.61
CA LEU A 81 -7.05 -6.84 10.90
C LEU A 81 -6.86 -5.84 12.04
N ILE A 82 -5.76 -5.08 12.02
CA ILE A 82 -5.46 -4.04 13.02
C ILE A 82 -6.54 -2.96 13.03
N ASN A 83 -6.95 -2.46 11.86
CA ASN A 83 -8.01 -1.45 11.77
C ASN A 83 -9.35 -1.94 12.35
N LYS A 84 -9.69 -3.23 12.17
CA LYS A 84 -10.89 -3.81 12.79
C LYS A 84 -10.75 -3.92 14.31
N LEU A 85 -9.56 -4.32 14.77
CA LEU A 85 -9.25 -4.40 16.19
C LEU A 85 -9.47 -3.03 16.86
N GLU A 86 -8.99 -1.93 16.26
CA GLU A 86 -9.18 -0.57 16.79
C GLU A 86 -10.66 -0.21 17.01
N SER A 87 -11.57 -0.69 16.16
CA SER A 87 -13.00 -0.42 16.30
C SER A 87 -13.75 -1.35 17.28
N GLU A 88 -13.23 -2.56 17.50
CA GLU A 88 -13.91 -3.60 18.29
C GLU A 88 -13.27 -3.81 19.67
N PHE A 89 -12.13 -3.17 19.95
CA PHE A 89 -11.29 -3.43 21.13
C PHE A 89 -12.04 -3.39 22.46
N GLU A 90 -12.82 -2.33 22.69
CA GLU A 90 -13.50 -2.11 23.97
C GLU A 90 -14.71 -3.04 24.19
N THR A 91 -15.24 -3.65 23.12
CA THR A 91 -16.49 -4.42 23.16
C THR A 91 -16.30 -5.91 22.87
N MET A 92 -15.08 -6.35 22.55
CA MET A 92 -14.82 -7.75 22.24
C MET A 92 -14.77 -8.62 23.50
N SER A 93 -15.28 -9.84 23.37
CA SER A 93 -15.11 -10.90 24.35
C SER A 93 -13.69 -11.50 24.28
N GLU A 94 -13.28 -12.18 25.36
CA GLU A 94 -12.01 -12.91 25.40
C GLU A 94 -11.87 -13.92 24.24
N SER A 95 -12.96 -14.62 23.89
CA SER A 95 -12.94 -15.57 22.76
C SER A 95 -12.71 -14.88 21.41
N GLN A 96 -13.20 -13.65 21.22
CA GLN A 96 -12.92 -12.87 20.02
C GLN A 96 -11.47 -12.37 20.03
N ALA A 97 -10.95 -11.94 21.18
CA ALA A 97 -9.56 -11.54 21.33
C ALA A 97 -8.60 -12.68 20.97
N ILE A 98 -8.85 -13.91 21.44
CA ILE A 98 -8.07 -15.11 21.07
C ILE A 98 -8.09 -15.33 19.56
N SER A 99 -9.26 -15.24 18.91
CA SER A 99 -9.38 -15.36 17.45
C SER A 99 -8.58 -14.30 16.69
N TYR A 100 -8.56 -13.04 17.19
CA TYR A 100 -7.75 -11.97 16.62
C TYR A 100 -6.24 -12.25 16.76
N VAL A 101 -5.81 -12.75 17.92
CA VAL A 101 -4.42 -13.15 18.17
C VAL A 101 -3.99 -14.26 17.21
N ASP A 102 -4.80 -15.31 17.07
CA ASP A 102 -4.49 -16.44 16.18
C ASP A 102 -4.38 -15.99 14.71
N GLN A 103 -5.29 -15.13 14.26
CA GLN A 103 -5.23 -14.54 12.92
C GLN A 103 -3.97 -13.69 12.71
N MET A 104 -3.58 -12.91 13.71
CA MET A 104 -2.38 -12.07 13.64
C MET A 104 -1.11 -12.92 13.58
N VAL A 105 -1.00 -13.95 14.43
CA VAL A 105 0.11 -14.91 14.42
C VAL A 105 0.21 -15.63 13.07
N ALA A 106 -0.91 -16.09 12.53
CA ALA A 106 -0.95 -16.78 11.24
C ALA A 106 -0.52 -15.85 10.06
N LEU A 107 -0.91 -14.58 10.10
CA LEU A 107 -0.46 -13.59 9.11
C LEU A 107 1.05 -13.34 9.23
N ASP A 108 1.57 -13.18 10.44
CA ASP A 108 3.00 -12.94 10.67
C ASP A 108 3.86 -14.11 10.18
N GLN A 109 3.44 -15.34 10.46
CA GLN A 109 4.10 -16.54 9.93
C GLN A 109 4.14 -16.54 8.39
N LYS A 110 3.03 -16.21 7.74
CA LYS A 110 2.97 -16.13 6.26
C LYS A 110 3.85 -15.02 5.71
N ILE A 111 3.89 -13.86 6.36
CA ILE A 111 4.75 -12.74 5.94
C ILE A 111 6.22 -13.16 6.01
N VAL A 112 6.64 -13.78 7.11
CA VAL A 112 8.01 -14.29 7.30
C VAL A 112 8.34 -15.37 6.26
N ALA A 113 7.46 -16.34 6.03
CA ALA A 113 7.66 -17.38 5.01
C ALA A 113 7.84 -16.77 3.60
N THR A 114 7.04 -15.75 3.26
CA THR A 114 7.17 -15.04 1.96
C THR A 114 8.51 -14.29 1.82
N HIS A 115 9.17 -13.94 2.93
CA HIS A 115 10.49 -13.33 2.92
C HIS A 115 11.62 -14.32 2.62
N LEU A 116 11.48 -15.57 3.07
CA LEU A 116 12.54 -16.57 3.05
C LEU A 116 12.45 -17.51 1.83
N ASP A 117 11.25 -17.98 1.49
CA ASP A 117 11.13 -19.18 0.65
C ASP A 117 10.46 -18.94 -0.70
N TYR A 118 9.74 -17.84 -0.89
CA TYR A 118 8.87 -17.71 -2.06
C TYR A 118 9.65 -17.42 -3.35
N ASN A 119 9.51 -18.32 -4.34
CA ASN A 119 10.08 -18.29 -5.69
C ASN A 119 11.62 -18.09 -5.77
N HIS A 120 12.36 -18.36 -4.68
CA HIS A 120 13.79 -18.11 -4.65
C HIS A 120 14.54 -19.04 -5.62
N GLU A 121 14.15 -20.31 -5.71
CA GLU A 121 14.74 -21.26 -6.64
C GLU A 121 14.52 -20.86 -8.09
N GLU A 122 13.30 -20.44 -8.45
CA GLU A 122 12.94 -20.00 -9.80
C GLU A 122 13.71 -18.74 -10.17
N ILE A 123 13.81 -17.77 -9.26
CA ILE A 123 14.60 -16.55 -9.50
C ILE A 123 16.08 -16.92 -9.65
N ILE A 124 16.62 -17.79 -8.80
CA ILE A 124 18.01 -18.27 -8.91
C ILE A 124 18.25 -19.01 -10.23
N LYS A 125 17.28 -19.78 -10.75
CA LYS A 125 17.38 -20.41 -12.07
C LYS A 125 17.48 -19.38 -13.21
N VAL A 126 16.87 -18.19 -13.05
CA VAL A 126 16.90 -17.12 -14.06
C VAL A 126 18.17 -16.27 -13.95
N ILE A 127 18.54 -15.81 -12.75
CA ILE A 127 19.62 -14.82 -12.56
C ILE A 127 20.87 -15.38 -11.86
N GLY A 128 20.80 -16.57 -11.28
CA GLY A 128 21.88 -17.17 -10.51
C GLY A 128 21.97 -16.68 -9.06
N ALA A 129 22.57 -17.49 -8.19
CA ALA A 129 22.58 -17.26 -6.74
C ALA A 129 23.28 -15.95 -6.34
N LYS A 130 24.40 -15.59 -6.98
CA LYS A 130 25.12 -14.35 -6.69
C LYS A 130 24.28 -13.11 -6.99
N ARG A 131 23.55 -13.10 -8.11
CA ARG A 131 22.65 -11.99 -8.45
C ARG A 131 21.40 -12.00 -7.59
N PHE A 132 20.91 -13.16 -7.13
CA PHE A 132 19.85 -13.23 -6.13
C PHE A 132 20.26 -12.57 -4.80
N LEU A 133 21.47 -12.81 -4.29
CA LEU A 133 21.96 -12.09 -3.11
C LEU A 133 22.09 -10.58 -3.37
N LYS A 134 22.52 -10.18 -4.58
CA LYS A 134 22.55 -8.77 -4.99
C LYS A 134 21.15 -8.16 -5.04
N LEU A 135 20.14 -8.91 -5.47
CA LEU A 135 18.73 -8.49 -5.43
C LEU A 135 18.31 -8.18 -4.00
N LYS A 136 18.55 -9.10 -3.05
CA LYS A 136 18.20 -8.89 -1.63
C LYS A 136 18.87 -7.66 -1.05
N LYS A 137 20.14 -7.42 -1.41
CA LYS A 137 20.86 -6.20 -1.03
C LYS A 137 20.21 -4.95 -1.65
N ALA A 138 19.91 -4.97 -2.95
CA ALA A 138 19.28 -3.86 -3.67
C ALA A 138 17.90 -3.49 -3.09
N GLU A 139 17.07 -4.48 -2.76
CA GLU A 139 15.79 -4.27 -2.08
C GLU A 139 15.97 -3.57 -0.73
N LEU A 140 16.95 -4.02 0.07
CA LEU A 140 17.26 -3.43 1.38
C LEU A 140 17.76 -1.98 1.25
N ASP A 141 18.68 -1.74 0.31
CA ASP A 141 19.27 -0.43 0.07
C ASP A 141 18.22 0.56 -0.46
N PHE A 142 17.34 0.11 -1.37
CA PHE A 142 16.20 0.90 -1.82
C PHE A 142 15.27 1.27 -0.66
N ARG A 143 14.91 0.30 0.20
CA ARG A 143 14.06 0.56 1.37
C ARG A 143 14.69 1.57 2.32
N ARG A 144 15.98 1.43 2.61
CA ARG A 144 16.74 2.38 3.45
C ARG A 144 16.73 3.78 2.85
N LYS A 145 16.99 3.90 1.54
CA LYS A 145 16.94 5.16 0.81
C LYS A 145 15.55 5.80 0.93
N MET A 146 14.49 5.04 0.66
CA MET A 146 13.12 5.56 0.74
C MET A 146 12.74 6.05 2.15
N ILE A 147 13.16 5.35 3.21
CA ILE A 147 12.95 5.78 4.59
C ILE A 147 13.71 7.08 4.88
N LYS A 148 14.96 7.18 4.42
CA LYS A 148 15.77 8.40 4.58
C LYS A 148 15.10 9.59 3.88
N GLU A 149 14.75 9.44 2.61
CA GLU A 149 14.07 10.48 1.82
C GLU A 149 12.75 10.91 2.46
N TYR A 150 11.96 9.97 2.98
CA TYR A 150 10.73 10.27 3.70
C TYR A 150 10.98 11.11 4.96
N ARG A 151 11.98 10.74 5.77
CA ARG A 151 12.36 11.48 6.99
C ARG A 151 12.90 12.87 6.67
N ASP A 152 13.73 13.00 5.64
CA ASP A 152 14.33 14.27 5.25
C ASP A 152 13.28 15.25 4.70
N ARG A 153 12.29 14.76 3.93
CA ARG A 153 11.14 15.59 3.53
C ARG A 153 10.34 16.09 4.73
N LYS A 154 10.10 15.23 5.73
CA LYS A 154 9.40 15.62 6.97
C LYS A 154 10.15 16.66 7.80
N ARG A 155 11.48 16.75 7.67
CA ARG A 155 12.29 17.78 8.38
C ARG A 155 12.33 19.13 7.66
N ARG A 156 12.11 19.15 6.35
CA ARG A 156 12.14 20.36 5.51
C ARG A 156 10.78 21.07 5.43
N ASN A 157 9.71 20.36 5.78
CA ASN A 157 8.35 20.87 5.89
C ASN A 157 8.00 21.10 7.35
#